data_AF-A0A2H6K8D7-F1
#
_entry.id   AF-A0A2H6K8D7-F1
#
_cell.length_a   1.000
_cell.length_b   1.000
_cell.length_c   1.000
_cell.angle_alpha   90.00
_cell.angle_beta   90.00
_cell.angle_gamma   90.00
#
_symmetry.space_group_name_H-M   'P 1'
#
loop_
_entity.id
_entity.type
_entity.pdbx_description
1 polymer ?
#
loop_
_entity_poly.entity_id
_entity_poly.type
_entity_poly.pdbx_seq_one_letter_code
_entity_poly.pdbx_strand_id
1 'polypeptide(L)'
;MATSDNNKMAEEAKKPPEEDEVLSCFFSEIESIGKAKSNADIMTFNAKELCLRLTSQTFASPYQVLQLKHNATEEEIKKRYRKISLLIHPDKFKHEKAQEAFNVLLNAFNEIQNSESKEKYKLVYEQARKVVYKRHKANPNATTLDLIAAGVLDSDIQQIENEIQRECDEILRKQQERREYAEKCVRANMEYEKQLAAEQVELEKQQLNHQVEWDKTRDLRVTSWRSFQGKVTTKDFKLQAFRTVEPKREQRPDVEGTKRGTIAESQTNRKEKRKKIVHTDEYKASWR
;
A
#
# COMPACT_ATOMS: atom_id res chain seq x y z
N MET A 1 -24.87 -99.81 39.96
CA MET A 1 -24.49 -98.48 40.47
C MET A 1 -23.85 -97.74 39.32
N ALA A 2 -24.63 -96.96 38.57
CA ALA A 2 -24.93 -95.55 38.85
C ALA A 2 -23.70 -94.66 38.55
N THR A 3 -23.64 -94.13 37.32
CA THR A 3 -23.82 -92.70 36.96
C THR A 3 -22.67 -91.80 37.42
N SER A 4 -21.96 -91.17 36.47
CA SER A 4 -22.22 -89.76 36.16
C SER A 4 -21.24 -89.21 35.14
N ASP A 5 -21.86 -88.52 34.18
CA ASP A 5 -21.33 -87.63 33.17
C ASP A 5 -20.32 -86.60 33.69
N ASN A 6 -19.34 -86.26 32.84
CA ASN A 6 -19.05 -84.86 32.53
C ASN A 6 -18.25 -84.76 31.22
N ASN A 7 -19.01 -84.79 30.13
CA ASN A 7 -19.10 -83.70 29.17
C ASN A 7 -17.84 -82.80 29.06
N LYS A 8 -16.88 -83.19 28.21
CA LYS A 8 -15.92 -82.23 27.64
C LYS A 8 -16.45 -81.84 26.26
N MET A 9 -17.36 -80.87 26.29
CA MET A 9 -17.97 -80.27 25.11
C MET A 9 -16.89 -79.74 24.16
N ALA A 10 -17.23 -79.83 22.89
CA ALA A 10 -16.59 -79.15 21.79
C ALA A 10 -16.27 -77.69 22.12
N GLU A 11 -15.04 -77.28 21.86
CA GLU A 11 -14.71 -75.89 21.58
C GLU A 11 -14.20 -75.84 20.14
N GLU A 12 -15.16 -76.04 19.23
CA GLU A 12 -15.02 -75.69 17.83
C GLU A 12 -15.40 -74.21 17.68
N ALA A 13 -14.61 -73.48 16.88
CA ALA A 13 -14.79 -72.11 16.39
C ALA A 13 -14.27 -70.93 17.24
N LYS A 14 -13.11 -70.39 16.84
CA LYS A 14 -13.05 -69.21 15.93
C LYS A 14 -11.60 -68.79 15.62
N LYS A 15 -11.18 -68.98 14.36
CA LYS A 15 -10.19 -68.15 13.65
C LYS A 15 -10.73 -67.95 12.23
N PRO A 16 -10.61 -66.78 11.58
CA PRO A 16 -9.79 -65.62 11.93
C PRO A 16 -10.63 -64.39 12.29
N PRO A 17 -10.00 -63.33 12.81
CA PRO A 17 -10.65 -62.04 12.96
C PRO A 17 -10.63 -61.34 11.59
N GLU A 18 -11.44 -61.80 10.63
CA GLU A 18 -11.57 -61.12 9.33
C GLU A 18 -12.13 -59.71 9.53
N GLU A 19 -13.00 -59.52 10.53
CA GLU A 19 -13.53 -58.21 10.88
C GLU A 19 -12.44 -57.29 11.48
N ASP A 20 -11.48 -57.81 12.25
CA ASP A 20 -10.38 -56.97 12.78
C ASP A 20 -9.33 -56.66 11.72
N GLU A 21 -9.08 -57.55 10.75
CA GLU A 21 -8.20 -57.25 9.62
C GLU A 21 -8.82 -56.17 8.73
N VAL A 22 -10.13 -56.28 8.42
CA VAL A 22 -10.86 -55.27 7.66
C VAL A 22 -10.92 -53.94 8.40
N LEU A 23 -11.20 -53.95 9.72
CA LEU A 23 -11.19 -52.74 10.54
C LEU A 23 -9.77 -52.16 10.69
N SER A 24 -8.73 -52.99 10.81
CA SER A 24 -7.34 -52.52 10.90
C SER A 24 -6.84 -51.94 9.57
N CYS A 25 -7.25 -52.52 8.44
CA CYS A 25 -7.03 -51.94 7.11
C CYS A 25 -7.79 -50.61 6.99
N PHE A 26 -9.05 -50.55 7.43
CA PHE A 26 -9.84 -49.32 7.43
C PHE A 26 -9.22 -48.22 8.31
N PHE A 27 -8.75 -48.55 9.51
CA PHE A 27 -8.06 -47.59 10.39
C PHE A 27 -6.70 -47.18 9.82
N SER A 28 -5.96 -48.10 9.22
CA SER A 28 -4.69 -47.80 8.52
C SER A 28 -4.93 -46.92 7.28
N GLU A 29 -6.06 -47.09 6.59
CA GLU A 29 -6.46 -46.30 5.45
C GLU A 29 -6.98 -44.92 5.87
N ILE A 30 -7.77 -44.81 6.94
CA ILE A 30 -8.15 -43.52 7.56
C ILE A 30 -6.91 -42.78 8.06
N GLU A 31 -5.96 -43.46 8.69
CA GLU A 31 -4.73 -42.84 9.18
C GLU A 31 -3.83 -42.44 8.01
N SER A 32 -3.81 -43.22 6.94
CA SER A 32 -3.14 -42.87 5.68
C SER A 32 -3.82 -41.71 4.96
N ILE A 33 -5.15 -41.60 5.00
CA ILE A 33 -5.91 -40.45 4.47
C ILE A 33 -5.65 -39.21 5.34
N GLY A 34 -5.56 -39.37 6.67
CA GLY A 34 -5.18 -38.30 7.59
C GLY A 34 -3.74 -37.80 7.35
N LYS A 35 -2.80 -38.74 7.17
CA LYS A 35 -1.41 -38.45 6.79
C LYS A 35 -1.33 -37.82 5.40
N ALA A 36 -2.06 -38.34 4.41
CA ALA A 36 -2.12 -37.83 3.05
C ALA A 36 -2.74 -36.43 2.99
N LYS A 37 -3.82 -36.14 3.73
CA LYS A 37 -4.39 -34.78 3.84
C LYS A 37 -3.43 -33.82 4.54
N SER A 38 -2.74 -34.26 5.60
CA SER A 38 -1.73 -33.44 6.29
C SER A 38 -0.46 -33.19 5.45
N ASN A 39 -0.16 -34.08 4.49
CA ASN A 39 0.96 -33.97 3.56
C ASN A 39 0.59 -33.27 2.24
N ALA A 40 -0.66 -33.35 1.78
CA ALA A 40 -1.11 -32.73 0.53
C ALA A 40 -1.11 -31.19 0.58
N ASP A 41 -1.30 -30.61 1.77
CA ASP A 41 -1.15 -29.15 1.98
C ASP A 41 0.32 -28.70 2.11
N ILE A 42 1.26 -29.65 2.15
CA ILE A 42 2.69 -29.35 2.13
C ILE A 42 3.13 -29.39 0.67
N MET A 43 2.95 -28.28 -0.04
CA MET A 43 3.78 -28.03 -1.22
C MET A 43 5.24 -28.18 -0.78
N THR A 44 5.88 -29.28 -1.19
CA THR A 44 7.26 -29.66 -0.88
C THR A 44 8.20 -28.83 -1.75
N PHE A 45 8.21 -27.53 -1.50
CA PHE A 45 9.14 -26.65 -2.19
C PHE A 45 10.58 -26.94 -1.74
N ASN A 46 11.47 -27.03 -2.72
CA ASN A 46 12.91 -27.02 -2.50
C ASN A 46 13.31 -25.69 -1.83
N ALA A 47 14.26 -25.71 -0.88
CA ALA A 47 14.72 -24.51 -0.18
C ALA A 47 15.10 -23.36 -1.13
N LYS A 48 15.72 -23.69 -2.28
CA LYS A 48 16.09 -22.72 -3.31
C LYS A 48 14.86 -22.06 -3.96
N GLU A 49 13.82 -22.83 -4.23
CA GLU A 49 12.59 -22.32 -4.85
C GLU A 49 11.80 -21.43 -3.89
N LEU A 50 11.74 -21.79 -2.60
CA LEU A 50 11.14 -20.94 -1.58
C LEU A 50 11.86 -19.60 -1.45
N CYS A 51 13.20 -19.62 -1.41
CA CYS A 51 14.00 -18.41 -1.34
C CYS A 51 13.76 -17.52 -2.57
N LEU A 52 13.79 -18.11 -3.77
CA LEU A 52 13.54 -17.37 -5.00
C LEU A 52 12.13 -16.77 -5.02
N ARG A 53 11.10 -17.55 -4.66
CA ARG A 53 9.72 -17.07 -4.58
C ARG A 53 9.59 -15.88 -3.62
N LEU A 54 10.15 -16.01 -2.42
CA LEU A 54 10.06 -14.98 -1.37
C LEU A 54 10.78 -13.68 -1.72
N THR A 55 11.85 -13.73 -2.52
CA THR A 55 12.60 -12.54 -2.94
C THR A 55 12.13 -11.97 -4.27
N SER A 56 11.66 -12.79 -5.21
CA SER A 56 11.30 -12.34 -6.56
C SER A 56 9.88 -11.76 -6.66
N GLN A 57 8.97 -12.17 -5.78
CA GLN A 57 7.57 -11.75 -5.83
C GLN A 57 7.22 -10.81 -4.68
N THR A 58 6.43 -9.78 -4.98
CA THR A 58 5.78 -8.94 -3.97
C THR A 58 4.46 -9.59 -3.56
N PHE A 59 4.27 -9.83 -2.27
CA PHE A 59 3.04 -10.41 -1.74
C PHE A 59 2.12 -9.31 -1.23
N ALA A 60 0.85 -9.37 -1.61
CA ALA A 60 -0.16 -8.43 -1.12
C ALA A 60 -0.67 -8.82 0.27
N SER A 61 -0.62 -10.12 0.59
CA SER A 61 -1.13 -10.69 1.84
C SER A 61 -0.08 -11.52 2.57
N PRO A 62 0.04 -11.39 3.91
CA PRO A 62 0.87 -12.25 4.73
C PRO A 62 0.51 -13.74 4.63
N TYR A 63 -0.77 -14.06 4.42
CA TYR A 63 -1.24 -15.44 4.28
C TYR A 63 -0.68 -16.10 3.02
N GLN A 64 -0.46 -15.32 1.96
CA GLN A 64 0.17 -15.79 0.71
C GLN A 64 1.66 -16.10 0.89
N VAL A 65 2.35 -15.36 1.78
CA VAL A 65 3.75 -15.63 2.14
C VAL A 65 3.89 -17.00 2.80
N LEU A 66 3.00 -17.30 3.75
CA LEU A 66 2.96 -18.59 4.47
C LEU A 66 2.28 -19.72 3.69
N GLN A 67 1.59 -19.40 2.59
CA GLN A 67 0.76 -20.34 1.81
C GLN A 67 -0.34 -20.98 2.66
N LEU A 68 -1.05 -20.16 3.42
CA LEU A 68 -2.14 -20.58 4.29
C LEU A 68 -3.47 -20.00 3.82
N LYS A 69 -4.57 -20.71 4.10
CA LYS A 69 -5.92 -20.19 3.89
C LYS A 69 -6.22 -19.08 4.91
N HIS A 70 -7.17 -18.21 4.57
CA HIS A 70 -7.64 -17.12 5.44
C HIS A 70 -8.18 -17.61 6.80
N ASN A 71 -8.73 -18.84 6.85
CA ASN A 71 -9.28 -19.46 8.05
C ASN A 71 -8.25 -20.27 8.87
N ALA A 72 -6.96 -20.18 8.54
CA ALA A 72 -5.93 -20.96 9.22
C ALA A 72 -5.89 -20.67 10.72
N THR A 73 -5.72 -21.72 11.53
CA THR A 73 -5.60 -21.59 12.99
C THR A 73 -4.23 -21.03 13.38
N GLU A 74 -4.11 -20.44 14.57
CA GLU A 74 -2.83 -19.92 15.05
C GLU A 74 -1.76 -21.00 15.18
N GLU A 75 -2.18 -22.23 15.48
CA GLU A 75 -1.28 -23.38 15.52
C GLU A 75 -0.74 -23.73 14.14
N GLU A 76 -1.58 -23.74 13.10
CA GLU A 76 -1.17 -23.96 11.72
C GLU A 76 -0.20 -22.88 11.25
N ILE A 77 -0.48 -21.63 11.58
CA ILE A 77 0.41 -20.48 11.27
C ILE A 77 1.78 -20.69 11.88
N LYS A 78 1.86 -21.02 13.18
CA LYS A 78 3.12 -21.30 13.87
C LYS A 78 3.84 -22.53 13.30
N LYS A 79 3.12 -23.61 13.00
CA LYS A 79 3.68 -24.83 12.39
C LYS A 79 4.28 -24.53 11.02
N ARG A 80 3.57 -23.78 10.18
CA ARG A 80 4.03 -23.43 8.82
C ARG A 80 5.23 -22.48 8.87
N TYR A 81 5.18 -21.46 9.71
CA TYR A 81 6.31 -20.54 9.93
C TYR A 81 7.58 -21.29 10.35
N ARG A 82 7.49 -22.20 11.33
CA ARG A 82 8.65 -23.01 11.77
C ARG A 82 9.22 -23.87 10.65
N LYS A 83 8.36 -24.54 9.86
CA LYS A 83 8.78 -25.36 8.72
C LYS A 83 9.53 -24.53 7.68
N ILE A 84 8.96 -23.41 7.23
CA ILE A 84 9.58 -22.56 6.21
C ILE A 84 10.88 -21.93 6.75
N SER A 85 10.87 -21.44 8.00
CA SER A 85 12.04 -20.84 8.64
C SER A 85 13.22 -21.79 8.68
N LEU A 86 13.00 -23.07 8.98
CA LEU A 86 14.07 -24.08 8.99
C LEU A 86 14.67 -24.33 7.60
N LEU A 87 13.87 -24.20 6.54
CA LEU A 87 14.32 -24.40 5.16
C LEU A 87 15.13 -23.22 4.63
N ILE A 88 14.73 -21.99 4.95
CA ILE A 88 15.35 -20.76 4.44
C ILE A 88 16.32 -20.10 5.42
N HIS A 89 16.60 -20.75 6.56
CA HIS A 89 17.48 -20.18 7.58
C HIS A 89 18.88 -19.90 7.00
N PRO A 90 19.44 -18.70 7.17
CA PRO A 90 20.71 -18.29 6.55
C PRO A 90 21.90 -19.19 6.96
N ASP A 91 21.85 -19.80 8.15
CA ASP A 91 22.87 -20.76 8.62
C ASP A 91 22.83 -22.10 7.87
N LYS A 92 21.63 -22.62 7.60
CA LYS A 92 21.44 -23.94 6.95
C LYS A 92 21.46 -23.84 5.43
N PHE A 93 20.94 -22.75 4.88
CA PHE A 93 20.86 -22.49 3.45
C PHE A 93 21.70 -21.26 3.10
N LYS A 94 22.95 -21.51 2.70
CA LYS A 94 23.91 -20.47 2.31
C LYS A 94 23.59 -19.95 0.91
N HIS A 95 22.75 -18.92 0.86
CA HIS A 95 22.39 -18.19 -0.37
C HIS A 95 22.33 -16.70 -0.05
N GLU A 96 22.76 -15.84 -0.97
CA GLU A 96 22.83 -14.38 -0.75
C GLU A 96 21.47 -13.78 -0.35
N LYS A 97 20.41 -14.30 -0.97
CA LYS A 97 19.02 -13.88 -0.72
C LYS A 97 18.32 -14.60 0.44
N ALA A 98 18.99 -15.52 1.13
CA ALA A 98 18.36 -16.27 2.23
C ALA A 98 17.95 -15.35 3.39
N GLN A 99 18.80 -14.38 3.73
CA GLN A 99 18.52 -13.40 4.78
C GLN A 99 17.30 -12.54 4.43
N GLU A 100 17.22 -12.06 3.19
CA GLU A 100 16.10 -11.26 2.71
C GLU A 100 14.79 -12.06 2.74
N ALA A 101 14.80 -13.28 2.21
CA ALA A 101 13.64 -14.18 2.25
C ALA A 101 13.19 -14.48 3.69
N PHE A 102 14.13 -14.66 4.61
CA PHE A 102 13.82 -14.86 6.03
C PHE A 102 13.17 -13.63 6.66
N ASN A 103 13.65 -12.43 6.33
CA ASN A 103 13.05 -11.17 6.80
C ASN A 103 11.61 -11.01 6.29
N VAL A 104 11.35 -11.32 5.01
CA VAL A 104 9.98 -11.29 4.44
C VAL A 104 9.06 -12.26 5.19
N LEU A 105 9.55 -13.47 5.46
CA LEU A 105 8.80 -14.48 6.23
C LEU A 105 8.49 -14.01 7.66
N LEU A 106 9.47 -13.43 8.35
CA LEU A 106 9.32 -12.92 9.71
C LEU A 106 8.32 -11.76 9.78
N ASN A 107 8.41 -10.82 8.84
CA ASN A 107 7.48 -9.69 8.76
C ASN A 107 6.04 -10.18 8.57
N ALA A 108 5.82 -11.13 7.65
CA ALA A 108 4.52 -11.72 7.42
C ALA A 108 3.96 -12.43 8.67
N PHE A 109 4.82 -13.15 9.40
CA PHE A 109 4.42 -13.81 10.65
C PHE A 109 3.98 -12.80 11.73
N ASN A 110 4.76 -11.75 11.93
CA ASN A 110 4.45 -10.69 12.89
C ASN A 110 3.16 -9.94 12.53
N GLU A 111 2.94 -9.70 11.24
CA GLU A 111 1.73 -9.03 10.77
C GLU A 111 0.47 -9.88 11.00
N ILE A 112 0.53 -11.19 10.78
CA ILE A 112 -0.61 -12.11 11.03
C ILE A 112 -0.92 -12.21 12.53
N GLN A 113 0.09 -12.10 13.39
CA GLN A 113 -0.11 -12.11 14.83
C GLN A 113 -0.84 -10.86 15.34
N ASN A 114 -0.79 -9.75 14.59
CA ASN A 114 -1.53 -8.55 14.96
C ASN A 114 -3.03 -8.73 14.70
N SER A 115 -3.85 -8.62 15.75
CA SER A 115 -5.31 -8.71 15.66
C SER A 115 -5.90 -7.70 14.67
N GLU A 116 -5.37 -6.47 14.63
CA GLU A 116 -5.88 -5.42 13.76
C GLU A 116 -5.66 -5.76 12.28
N SER A 117 -4.49 -6.29 11.93
CA SER A 117 -4.18 -6.73 10.57
C SER A 117 -5.06 -7.93 10.15
N LYS A 118 -5.31 -8.86 11.09
CA LYS A 118 -6.20 -10.02 10.86
C LYS A 118 -7.64 -9.59 10.59
N GLU A 119 -8.15 -8.62 11.35
CA GLU A 119 -9.50 -8.06 11.15
C GLU A 119 -9.60 -7.31 9.81
N LYS A 120 -8.61 -6.49 9.47
CA LYS A 120 -8.54 -5.81 8.16
C LYS A 120 -8.56 -6.82 7.02
N TYR A 121 -7.75 -7.88 7.10
CA TYR A 121 -7.72 -8.92 6.08
C TYR A 121 -9.05 -9.66 5.97
N LYS A 122 -9.70 -9.98 7.10
CA LYS A 122 -11.04 -10.59 7.11
C LYS A 122 -12.07 -9.73 6.38
N LEU A 123 -12.07 -8.42 6.63
CA LEU A 123 -12.97 -7.48 5.94
C LEU A 123 -12.71 -7.46 4.43
N VAL A 124 -11.44 -7.41 4.01
CA VAL A 124 -11.08 -7.47 2.59
C VAL A 124 -11.50 -8.79 1.96
N TYR A 125 -11.33 -9.91 2.68
CA TYR A 125 -11.75 -11.23 2.21
C TYR A 125 -13.26 -11.31 2.00
N GLU A 126 -14.05 -10.77 2.94
CA GLU A 126 -15.52 -10.71 2.79
C GLU A 126 -15.94 -9.83 1.59
N GLN A 127 -15.24 -8.73 1.33
CA GLN A 127 -15.47 -7.89 0.15
C GLN A 127 -15.16 -8.65 -1.14
N ALA A 128 -13.99 -9.29 -1.23
CA ALA A 128 -13.60 -10.09 -2.38
C ALA A 128 -14.58 -11.24 -2.64
N ARG A 129 -14.98 -11.96 -1.58
CA ARG A 129 -15.98 -13.04 -1.66
C ARG A 129 -17.28 -12.52 -2.26
N LYS A 130 -17.81 -11.39 -1.78
CA LYS A 130 -19.05 -10.81 -2.34
C LYS A 130 -18.91 -10.46 -3.83
N VAL A 131 -17.76 -9.94 -4.26
CA VAL A 131 -17.50 -9.59 -5.67
C VAL A 131 -17.49 -10.84 -6.55
N VAL A 132 -16.76 -11.88 -6.14
CA VAL A 132 -16.65 -13.13 -6.91
C VAL A 132 -17.99 -13.86 -6.97
N TYR A 133 -18.70 -14.00 -5.85
CA TYR A 133 -20.02 -14.63 -5.84
C TYR A 133 -21.04 -13.86 -6.71
N LYS A 134 -20.97 -12.52 -6.72
CA LYS A 134 -21.81 -11.70 -7.62
C LYS A 134 -21.48 -11.96 -9.10
N ARG A 135 -20.19 -12.14 -9.45
CA ARG A 135 -19.75 -12.47 -10.81
C ARG A 135 -20.28 -13.84 -11.25
N HIS A 136 -20.25 -14.82 -10.36
CA HIS A 136 -20.77 -16.18 -10.58
C HIS A 136 -22.28 -16.35 -10.39
N LYS A 137 -23.03 -15.27 -10.11
CA LYS A 137 -24.49 -15.30 -9.83
C LYS A 137 -24.87 -16.29 -8.71
N ALA A 138 -23.96 -16.56 -7.78
CA ALA A 138 -24.18 -17.45 -6.65
C ALA A 138 -24.63 -16.66 -5.41
N ASN A 139 -25.34 -17.31 -4.50
CA ASN A 139 -25.71 -16.69 -3.22
C ASN A 139 -24.44 -16.50 -2.36
N PRO A 140 -24.09 -15.27 -1.94
CA PRO A 140 -22.90 -15.02 -1.12
C PRO A 140 -22.93 -15.71 0.25
N ASN A 141 -24.11 -16.10 0.73
CA ASN A 141 -24.29 -16.82 1.99
C ASN A 141 -24.33 -18.35 1.82
N ALA A 142 -24.20 -18.86 0.59
CA ALA A 142 -24.15 -20.31 0.37
C ALA A 142 -22.93 -20.91 1.07
N THR A 143 -23.15 -21.96 1.85
CA THR A 143 -22.09 -22.73 2.51
C THR A 143 -21.44 -23.64 1.48
N THR A 144 -20.18 -24.03 1.69
CA THR A 144 -19.49 -25.03 0.87
C THR A 144 -20.30 -26.33 0.78
N LEU A 145 -20.95 -26.75 1.87
CA LEU A 145 -21.87 -27.90 1.90
C LEU A 145 -23.08 -27.73 0.98
N ASP A 146 -23.66 -26.53 0.91
CA ASP A 146 -24.82 -26.26 0.04
C ASP A 146 -24.43 -26.34 -1.43
N LEU A 147 -23.21 -25.89 -1.77
CA LEU A 147 -22.66 -25.97 -3.12
C LEU A 147 -22.38 -27.44 -3.52
N ILE A 148 -21.79 -28.22 -2.62
CA ILE A 148 -21.56 -29.66 -2.84
C ILE A 148 -22.90 -30.40 -3.00
N ALA A 149 -23.89 -30.09 -2.15
CA ALA A 149 -25.24 -30.67 -2.24
C ALA A 149 -25.96 -30.30 -3.54
N ALA A 150 -25.67 -29.13 -4.11
CA ALA A 150 -26.15 -28.71 -5.43
C ALA A 150 -25.37 -29.38 -6.59
N GLY A 151 -24.42 -30.28 -6.31
CA GLY A 151 -23.64 -31.01 -7.31
C GLY A 151 -22.44 -30.25 -7.86
N VAL A 152 -22.01 -29.17 -7.21
CA VAL A 152 -20.77 -28.45 -7.59
C VAL A 152 -19.57 -29.33 -7.21
N LEU A 153 -18.68 -29.57 -8.18
CA LEU A 153 -17.50 -30.40 -7.98
C LEU A 153 -16.48 -29.68 -7.07
N ASP A 154 -15.72 -30.45 -6.28
CA ASP A 154 -14.64 -29.91 -5.44
C ASP A 154 -13.61 -29.08 -6.22
N SER A 155 -13.36 -29.45 -7.48
CA SER A 155 -12.56 -28.66 -8.44
C SER A 155 -13.07 -27.24 -8.58
N ASP A 156 -14.37 -27.08 -8.76
CA ASP A 156 -14.99 -25.78 -9.05
C ASP A 156 -15.00 -24.92 -7.79
N ILE A 157 -15.17 -25.55 -6.62
CA ILE A 157 -15.04 -24.88 -5.32
C ILE A 157 -13.62 -24.35 -5.13
N GLN A 158 -12.59 -25.15 -5.44
CA GLN A 158 -11.19 -24.70 -5.38
C GLN A 158 -10.90 -23.57 -6.37
N GLN A 159 -11.48 -23.61 -7.57
CA GLN A 159 -11.35 -22.52 -8.54
C GLN A 159 -11.95 -21.21 -8.03
N ILE A 160 -13.13 -21.27 -7.39
CA ILE A 160 -13.78 -20.12 -6.76
C ILE A 160 -12.93 -19.60 -5.60
N GLU A 161 -12.40 -20.47 -4.73
CA GLU A 161 -11.49 -20.07 -3.65
C GLU A 161 -10.24 -19.34 -4.20
N ASN A 162 -9.63 -19.87 -5.26
CA ASN A 162 -8.47 -19.26 -5.91
C ASN A 162 -8.82 -17.93 -6.60
N GLU A 163 -10.04 -17.77 -7.11
CA GLU A 163 -10.52 -16.49 -7.65
C GLU A 163 -10.72 -15.46 -6.53
N ILE A 164 -11.30 -15.87 -5.39
CA ILE A 164 -11.46 -15.00 -4.22
C ILE A 164 -10.10 -14.52 -3.72
N GLN A 165 -9.10 -15.39 -3.64
CA GLN A 165 -7.74 -15.01 -3.24
C GLN A 165 -7.13 -13.99 -4.21
N ARG A 166 -7.26 -14.19 -5.53
CA ARG A 166 -6.79 -13.23 -6.54
C ARG A 166 -7.47 -11.87 -6.42
N GLU A 167 -8.78 -11.86 -6.16
CA GLU A 167 -9.54 -10.62 -5.95
C GLU A 167 -9.14 -9.93 -4.63
N CYS A 168 -8.83 -10.68 -3.56
CA CYS A 168 -8.26 -10.12 -2.33
C CYS A 168 -6.94 -9.40 -2.60
N ASP A 169 -6.01 -10.07 -3.30
CA ASP A 169 -4.70 -9.52 -3.63
C ASP A 169 -4.84 -8.23 -4.46
N GLU A 170 -5.76 -8.22 -5.43
CA GLU A 170 -6.04 -7.05 -6.24
C GLU A 170 -6.64 -5.89 -5.43
N ILE A 171 -7.53 -6.17 -4.47
CA ILE A 171 -8.06 -5.14 -3.56
C ILE A 171 -6.94 -4.56 -2.69
N LEU A 172 -6.10 -5.40 -2.09
CA LEU A 172 -4.98 -4.96 -1.27
C LEU A 172 -3.97 -4.13 -2.07
N ARG A 173 -3.64 -4.57 -3.30
CA ARG A 173 -2.76 -3.83 -4.21
C ARG A 173 -3.33 -2.44 -4.55
N LYS A 174 -4.62 -2.36 -4.91
CA LYS A 174 -5.29 -1.08 -5.15
C LYS A 174 -5.32 -0.18 -3.92
N GLN A 175 -5.49 -0.74 -2.72
CA GLN A 175 -5.43 0.05 -1.49
C GLN A 175 -4.02 0.59 -1.24
N GLN A 176 -2.99 -0.21 -1.49
CA GLN A 176 -1.60 0.20 -1.35
C GLN A 176 -1.23 1.30 -2.35
N GLU A 177 -1.57 1.12 -3.63
CA GLU A 177 -1.36 2.15 -4.68
C GLU A 177 -2.05 3.48 -4.32
N ARG A 178 -3.27 3.42 -3.76
CA ARG A 178 -3.98 4.62 -3.30
C ARG A 178 -3.27 5.31 -2.13
N ARG A 179 -2.70 4.54 -1.19
CA ARG A 179 -1.93 5.10 -0.06
C ARG A 179 -0.64 5.75 -0.55
N GLU A 180 0.13 5.05 -1.39
CA GLU A 180 1.37 5.57 -1.97
C GLU A 180 1.14 6.83 -2.79
N TYR A 181 0.06 6.86 -3.59
CA TYR A 181 -0.32 8.05 -4.33
C TYR A 181 -0.69 9.21 -3.39
N ALA A 182 -1.47 8.95 -2.33
CA ALA A 182 -1.82 9.97 -1.34
C ALA A 182 -0.58 10.52 -0.62
N GLU A 183 0.33 9.64 -0.19
CA GLU A 183 1.61 10.03 0.43
C GLU A 183 2.47 10.86 -0.52
N LYS A 184 2.54 10.47 -1.80
CA LYS A 184 3.27 11.23 -2.82
C LYS A 184 2.69 12.64 -2.99
N CYS A 185 1.37 12.77 -3.02
CA CYS A 185 0.70 14.07 -3.10
C CYS A 185 0.98 14.93 -1.86
N VAL A 186 0.89 14.34 -0.66
CA VAL A 186 1.21 15.05 0.60
C VAL A 186 2.67 15.50 0.61
N ARG A 187 3.61 14.63 0.24
CA ARG A 187 5.03 14.95 0.18
C ARG A 187 5.31 16.12 -0.77
N ALA A 188 4.72 16.09 -1.97
CA ALA A 188 4.87 17.17 -2.95
C ALA A 188 4.33 18.52 -2.43
N ASN A 189 3.19 18.50 -1.72
CA ASN A 189 2.64 19.71 -1.10
C ASN A 189 3.56 20.24 0.01
N MET A 190 4.06 19.37 0.88
CA MET A 190 4.99 19.74 1.96
C MET A 190 6.29 20.34 1.39
N GLU A 191 6.82 19.77 0.31
CA GLU A 191 8.00 20.30 -0.37
C GLU A 191 7.75 21.66 -0.98
N TYR A 192 6.58 21.86 -1.61
CA TYR A 192 6.17 23.14 -2.16
C TYR A 192 6.05 24.22 -1.08
N GLU A 193 5.40 23.92 0.05
CA GLU A 193 5.30 24.85 1.18
C GLU A 193 6.68 25.21 1.76
N LYS A 194 7.58 24.24 1.87
CA LYS A 194 8.96 24.47 2.32
C LYS A 194 9.72 25.38 1.37
N GLN A 195 9.56 25.21 0.05
CA GLN A 195 10.18 26.08 -0.95
C GLN A 195 9.66 27.51 -0.84
N LEU A 196 8.34 27.68 -0.70
CA LEU A 196 7.73 28.99 -0.51
C LEU A 196 8.24 29.68 0.77
N ALA A 197 8.36 28.94 1.87
CA ALA A 197 8.91 29.46 3.11
C ALA A 197 10.39 29.87 2.97
N ALA A 198 11.19 29.07 2.27
CA ALA A 198 12.61 29.39 2.02
C ALA A 198 12.77 30.64 1.15
N GLU A 199 11.94 30.79 0.11
CA GLU A 199 11.91 31.98 -0.74
C GLU A 199 11.53 33.23 0.05
N GLN A 200 10.54 33.14 0.95
CA GLN A 200 10.15 34.25 1.83
C GLN A 200 11.30 34.69 2.73
N VAL A 201 11.99 33.74 3.36
CA VAL A 201 13.15 34.03 4.23
C VAL A 201 14.29 34.68 3.45
N GLU A 202 14.59 34.20 2.23
CA GLU A 202 15.64 34.81 1.40
C GLU A 202 15.25 36.21 0.94
N LEU A 203 13.98 36.45 0.61
CA LEU A 203 13.49 37.78 0.27
C LEU A 203 13.61 38.74 1.45
N GLU A 204 13.22 38.31 2.65
CA GLU A 204 13.37 39.11 3.87
C GLU A 204 14.84 39.45 4.14
N LYS A 205 15.73 38.46 4.00
CA LYS A 205 17.17 38.65 4.12
C LYS A 205 17.71 39.64 3.09
N GLN A 206 17.24 39.59 1.84
CA GLN A 206 17.61 40.56 0.81
C GLN A 206 17.14 41.98 1.17
N GLN A 207 15.91 42.12 1.68
CA GLN A 207 15.37 43.42 2.13
C GLN A 207 16.18 43.99 3.29
N LEU A 208 16.48 43.16 4.29
CA LEU A 208 17.33 43.55 5.42
C LEU A 208 18.73 43.95 4.95
N ASN A 209 19.32 43.18 4.05
CA ASN A 209 20.65 43.50 3.51
C ASN A 209 20.64 44.83 2.73
N HIS A 210 19.63 45.05 1.88
CA HIS A 210 19.44 46.33 1.20
C HIS A 210 19.27 47.49 2.19
N GLN A 211 18.51 47.29 3.26
CA GLN A 211 18.32 48.28 4.31
C GLN A 211 19.63 48.62 5.01
N VAL A 212 20.41 47.60 5.39
CA VAL A 212 21.74 47.78 5.97
C VAL A 212 22.66 48.55 5.03
N GLU A 213 22.67 48.21 3.74
CA GLU A 213 23.50 48.88 2.73
C GLU A 213 23.07 50.34 2.49
N TRP A 214 21.76 50.60 2.50
CA TRP A 214 21.17 51.94 2.46
C TRP A 214 21.59 52.75 3.68
N ASP A 215 21.58 52.16 4.88
CA ASP A 215 21.97 52.84 6.11
C ASP A 215 23.48 53.11 6.18
N LYS A 216 24.34 52.21 5.70
CA LYS A 216 25.79 52.48 5.57
C LYS A 216 26.08 53.72 4.73
N THR A 217 25.33 53.91 3.66
CA THR A 217 25.49 55.05 2.74
C THR A 217 24.74 56.30 3.21
N ARG A 218 24.06 56.25 4.37
CA ARG A 218 23.28 57.36 4.93
C ARG A 218 24.13 58.59 5.20
N ASP A 219 25.27 58.46 5.87
CA ASP A 219 26.09 59.62 6.26
C ASP A 219 26.70 60.32 5.04
N LEU A 220 27.08 59.56 4.00
CA LEU A 220 27.51 60.10 2.71
C LEU A 220 26.39 60.90 2.03
N ARG A 221 25.17 60.35 1.99
CA ARG A 221 23.99 61.04 1.44
C ARG A 221 23.64 62.29 2.25
N VAL A 222 23.62 62.20 3.58
CA VAL A 222 23.32 63.32 4.49
C VAL A 222 24.35 64.43 4.34
N THR A 223 25.64 64.09 4.31
CA THR A 223 26.71 65.07 4.10
C THR A 223 26.59 65.76 2.75
N SER A 224 26.35 64.98 1.67
CA SER A 224 26.14 65.52 0.32
C SER A 224 24.92 66.44 0.26
N TRP A 225 23.81 66.09 0.93
CA TRP A 225 22.62 66.93 1.02
C TRP A 225 22.86 68.23 1.81
N ARG A 226 23.57 68.16 2.95
CA ARG A 226 23.95 69.35 3.73
C ARG A 226 24.82 70.30 2.92
N SER A 227 25.80 69.78 2.17
CA SER A 227 26.62 70.60 1.26
C SER A 227 25.82 71.21 0.12
N PHE A 228 24.83 70.49 -0.44
CA PHE A 228 23.91 71.04 -1.45
C PHE A 228 23.06 72.19 -0.87
N GLN A 229 22.44 71.99 0.29
CA GLN A 229 21.69 73.02 1.01
C GLN A 229 22.53 74.26 1.29
N GLY A 230 23.78 74.09 1.75
CA GLY A 230 24.71 75.20 1.99
C GLY A 230 25.01 76.02 0.72
N LYS A 231 25.15 75.38 -0.44
CA LYS A 231 25.34 76.09 -1.73
C LYS A 231 24.07 76.82 -2.18
N VAL A 232 22.90 76.30 -1.81
CA VAL A 232 21.61 76.95 -2.10
C VAL A 232 21.46 78.25 -1.30
N THR A 233 21.84 78.25 -0.03
CA THR A 233 21.71 79.42 0.84
C THR A 233 22.72 80.52 0.53
N THR A 234 23.93 80.18 0.04
CA THR A 234 24.93 81.17 -0.39
C THR A 234 24.67 81.76 -1.79
N LYS A 235 23.58 81.37 -2.46
CA LYS A 235 23.22 81.77 -3.84
C LYS A 235 24.35 81.55 -4.86
N ASP A 236 25.25 80.62 -4.59
CA ASP A 236 26.45 80.39 -5.40
C ASP A 236 26.17 79.29 -6.44
N PHE A 237 25.23 79.58 -7.35
CA PHE A 237 24.80 78.65 -8.40
C PHE A 237 25.44 79.00 -9.75
N LYS A 238 26.57 78.36 -10.07
CA LYS A 238 26.88 78.08 -11.49
C LYS A 238 26.10 76.84 -11.89
N LEU A 239 24.90 77.03 -12.43
CA LEU A 239 24.22 76.01 -13.21
C LEU A 239 25.11 75.69 -14.43
N GLN A 240 25.95 74.66 -14.32
CA GLN A 240 26.30 73.88 -15.50
C GLN A 240 24.94 73.41 -16.03
N ALA A 241 24.50 74.00 -17.14
CA ALA A 241 23.24 73.65 -17.77
C ALA A 241 23.19 72.12 -17.87
N PHE A 242 22.33 71.51 -17.06
CA PHE A 242 22.08 70.08 -17.14
C PHE A 242 21.67 69.85 -18.59
N ARG A 243 22.51 69.15 -19.36
CA ARG A 243 22.00 68.53 -20.58
C ARG A 243 20.86 67.65 -20.10
N THR A 244 19.64 67.95 -20.53
CA THR A 244 18.51 67.06 -20.37
C THR A 244 18.92 65.73 -20.98
N VAL A 245 19.34 64.78 -20.15
CA VAL A 245 19.43 63.40 -20.57
C VAL A 245 17.98 63.01 -20.78
N GLU A 246 17.57 62.90 -22.04
CA GLU A 246 16.26 62.36 -22.36
C GLU A 246 16.12 61.03 -21.62
N PRO A 247 15.03 60.82 -20.86
CA PRO A 247 14.83 59.56 -20.18
C PRO A 247 14.69 58.47 -21.25
N LYS A 248 15.78 57.78 -21.53
CA LYS A 248 15.76 56.61 -22.40
C LYS A 248 15.05 55.53 -21.62
N ARG A 249 13.76 55.36 -21.90
CA ARG A 249 12.90 54.35 -21.30
C ARG A 249 13.62 53.01 -21.46
N GLU A 250 14.04 52.43 -20.35
CA GLU A 250 14.70 51.13 -20.33
C GLU A 250 13.74 50.12 -20.94
N GLN A 251 14.06 49.64 -22.14
CA GLN A 251 13.32 48.52 -22.74
C GLN A 251 13.77 47.28 -21.98
N ARG A 252 12.95 46.83 -21.03
CA ARG A 252 13.06 45.43 -20.57
C ARG A 252 12.93 44.57 -21.82
N PRO A 253 13.80 43.57 -22.04
CA PRO A 253 13.52 42.58 -23.06
C PRO A 253 12.14 42.03 -22.77
N ASP A 254 11.23 42.14 -23.73
CA ASP A 254 9.96 41.44 -23.70
C ASP A 254 10.33 39.97 -23.56
N VAL A 255 10.15 39.43 -22.36
CA VAL A 255 10.06 37.98 -22.20
C VAL A 255 8.82 37.62 -23.00
N GLU A 256 9.04 37.11 -24.21
CA GLU A 256 8.00 36.63 -25.10
C GLU A 256 7.00 35.81 -24.30
N GLY A 257 5.74 36.26 -24.29
CA GLY A 257 4.62 35.36 -24.02
C GLY A 257 3.78 35.58 -22.76
N THR A 258 3.77 36.75 -22.11
CA THR A 258 2.62 37.05 -21.23
C THR A 258 2.27 38.52 -21.23
N LYS A 259 1.30 38.89 -22.08
CA LYS A 259 0.58 40.16 -21.95
C LYS A 259 0.07 40.25 -20.52
N ARG A 260 0.60 41.20 -19.73
CA ARG A 260 0.01 41.57 -18.44
C ARG A 260 -1.36 42.15 -18.75
N GLY A 261 -2.38 41.30 -18.77
CA GLY A 261 -3.77 41.72 -18.79
C GLY A 261 -3.96 42.75 -17.69
N THR A 262 -4.61 43.85 -18.03
CA THR A 262 -4.96 44.87 -17.03
C THR A 262 -5.73 44.20 -15.89
N ILE A 263 -5.59 44.70 -14.66
CA ILE A 263 -6.31 44.14 -13.49
C ILE A 263 -7.83 44.04 -13.77
N ALA A 264 -8.37 44.93 -14.61
CA ALA A 264 -9.73 44.89 -15.12
C ALA A 264 -10.04 43.64 -15.97
N GLU A 265 -9.15 43.25 -16.90
CA GLU A 265 -9.31 42.03 -17.72
C GLU A 265 -9.18 40.73 -16.91
N SER A 266 -8.36 40.73 -15.85
CA SER A 266 -8.26 39.58 -14.94
C SER A 266 -9.55 39.37 -14.12
N GLN A 267 -10.27 40.44 -13.80
CA GLN A 267 -11.52 40.42 -13.05
C GLN A 267 -12.71 39.99 -13.92
N THR A 268 -12.78 40.45 -15.18
CA THR A 268 -13.83 40.05 -16.13
C THR A 268 -13.71 38.57 -16.51
N ASN A 269 -12.49 38.11 -16.80
CA ASN A 269 -12.22 36.71 -17.16
C ASN A 269 -12.48 35.76 -15.97
N ARG A 270 -12.25 36.20 -14.72
CA ARG A 270 -12.60 35.43 -13.52
C ARG A 270 -14.11 35.37 -13.27
N LYS A 271 -14.86 36.45 -13.56
CA LYS A 271 -16.34 36.46 -13.50
C LYS A 271 -16.96 35.59 -14.61
N GLU A 272 -16.42 35.62 -15.82
CA GLU A 272 -16.87 34.78 -16.94
C GLU A 272 -16.57 33.30 -16.73
N LYS A 273 -15.39 32.95 -16.19
CA LYS A 273 -15.08 31.56 -15.80
C LYS A 273 -16.02 31.04 -14.70
N ARG A 274 -16.37 31.87 -13.70
CA ARG A 274 -17.36 31.50 -12.67
C ARG A 274 -18.77 31.32 -13.26
N LYS A 275 -19.18 32.12 -14.24
CA LYS A 275 -20.46 31.95 -14.93
C LYS A 275 -20.50 30.67 -15.78
N LYS A 276 -19.39 30.30 -16.44
CA LYS A 276 -19.28 29.04 -17.21
C LYS A 276 -19.37 27.79 -16.32
N ILE A 277 -18.77 27.80 -15.13
CA ILE A 277 -18.82 26.66 -14.19
C ILE A 277 -20.23 26.45 -13.61
N VAL A 278 -21.01 27.52 -13.44
CA VAL A 278 -22.36 27.46 -12.83
C VAL A 278 -23.46 27.15 -13.87
N HIS A 279 -23.18 27.27 -15.16
CA HIS A 279 -24.18 27.14 -16.24
C HIS A 279 -23.98 25.93 -17.17
N THR A 280 -23.10 25.00 -16.83
CA THR A 280 -23.12 23.67 -17.47
C THR A 280 -24.26 22.87 -16.85
N ASP A 281 -25.29 22.56 -17.63
CA ASP A 281 -26.44 21.75 -17.21
C ASP A 281 -26.03 20.36 -16.66
N GLU A 282 -24.81 19.90 -16.92
CA GLU A 282 -24.20 18.72 -16.31
C GLU A 282 -23.91 18.85 -14.81
N TYR A 283 -23.63 20.06 -14.29
CA TYR A 283 -23.28 20.24 -12.87
C TYR A 283 -24.48 20.07 -11.93
N LYS A 284 -25.70 20.30 -12.42
CA LYS A 284 -26.94 20.12 -11.64
C LYS A 284 -27.46 18.68 -11.64
N ALA A 285 -26.98 17.82 -12.53
CA ALA A 285 -27.40 16.42 -12.63
C ALA A 285 -26.65 15.47 -11.68
N SER A 286 -25.52 15.91 -11.10
CA SER A 286 -24.69 15.08 -10.20
C SER A 286 -25.02 15.21 -8.70
N TRP A 287 -26.05 16.00 -8.36
CA TRP A 287 -26.48 16.27 -6.97
C TRP A 287 -27.94 15.86 -6.68
N ARG A 288 -28.50 14.93 -7.45
CA ARG A 288 -29.77 14.26 -7.12
C ARG A 288 -29.59 12.74 -7.08
#